data_AF-A0A5J9VN95-F1
#
_entry.id   AF-A0A5J9VN95-F1
#
_cell.length_a   1.000
_cell.length_b   1.000
_cell.length_c   1.000
_cell.angle_alpha   90.00
_cell.angle_beta   90.00
_cell.angle_gamma   90.00
#
_symmetry.space_group_name_H-M   'P 1'
#
loop_
_entity.id
_entity.type
_entity.pdbx_description
1 polymer ?
#
loop_
_entity_poly.entity_id
_entity_poly.type
_entity_poly.pdbx_seq_one_letter_code
_entity_poly.pdbx_strand_id
1 'polypeptide(L)'
;MALTVFDPVSVSCGHIFCYLCCCSAASVTIVDGLKSAYHKSKCPLCRQEGVFPAAVHLDELNILLRHSCPEYWEQRLQSERVERVHLAKEYWESQCGTFLGI
;
A
#
# COMPACT_ATOMS: atom_id res chain seq x y z
N MET A 1 6.14 1.48 -21.84
CA MET A 1 5.54 2.13 -20.66
C MET A 1 6.19 1.53 -19.44
N ALA A 2 6.95 2.33 -18.69
CA ALA A 2 7.66 1.88 -17.51
C ALA A 2 6.66 1.40 -16.43
N LEU A 3 7.03 0.34 -15.71
CA LEU A 3 6.36 -0.13 -14.49
C LEU A 3 6.55 0.92 -13.38
N THR A 4 5.81 2.02 -13.46
CA THR A 4 5.92 3.10 -12.48
C THR A 4 5.19 2.72 -11.20
N VAL A 5 5.90 2.68 -10.08
CA VAL A 5 5.31 2.50 -8.74
C VAL A 5 4.49 3.75 -8.38
N PHE A 6 3.34 3.56 -7.74
CA PHE A 6 2.41 4.62 -7.35
C PHE A 6 2.29 4.67 -5.84
N ASP A 7 2.39 5.86 -5.23
CA ASP A 7 2.53 5.99 -3.76
C ASP A 7 3.62 5.04 -3.23
N PRO A 8 4.88 5.22 -3.69
CA PRO A 8 5.96 4.28 -3.47
C PRO A 8 6.33 4.18 -2.00
N VAL A 9 6.52 2.94 -1.56
CA VAL A 9 6.94 2.58 -0.21
C VAL A 9 8.14 1.66 -0.28
N SER A 10 9.19 1.99 0.46
CA SER A 10 10.33 1.10 0.68
C SER A 10 10.11 0.28 1.94
N VAL A 11 10.25 -1.04 1.85
CA VAL A 11 10.30 -1.92 3.03
C VAL A 11 11.73 -2.02 3.55
N SER A 12 11.93 -2.49 4.78
CA SER A 12 13.26 -2.49 5.43
C SER A 12 14.34 -3.32 4.72
N CYS A 13 13.96 -4.23 3.81
CA CYS A 13 14.91 -4.94 2.94
C CYS A 13 15.31 -4.15 1.67
N GLY A 14 14.88 -2.89 1.54
CA GLY A 14 15.23 -1.97 0.45
C GLY A 14 14.36 -2.07 -0.81
N HIS A 15 13.50 -3.09 -0.92
CA HIS A 15 12.59 -3.22 -2.06
C HIS A 15 11.45 -2.20 -2.00
N ILE A 16 11.03 -1.72 -3.17
CA ILE A 16 10.01 -0.67 -3.32
C ILE A 16 8.77 -1.24 -4.00
N PHE A 17 7.59 -0.93 -3.46
CA PHE A 17 6.29 -1.29 -4.02
C PHE A 17 5.33 -0.10 -3.95
N CYS A 18 4.17 -0.18 -4.61
CA CYS A 18 3.06 0.72 -4.32
C CYS A 18 2.52 0.45 -2.91
N TYR A 19 2.01 1.46 -2.21
CA TYR A 19 1.41 1.29 -0.88
C TYR A 19 0.34 0.19 -0.84
N LEU A 20 -0.63 0.19 -1.77
CA LEU A 20 -1.66 -0.84 -1.85
C LEU A 20 -1.08 -2.25 -2.06
N CYS A 21 -0.05 -2.38 -2.91
CA CYS A 21 0.63 -3.65 -3.14
C CYS A 21 1.35 -4.13 -1.88
N CYS A 22 1.99 -3.22 -1.14
CA CYS A 22 2.59 -3.52 0.15
C CYS A 22 1.54 -4.00 1.16
N CYS A 23 0.39 -3.31 1.28
CA CYS A 23 -0.67 -3.70 2.21
C CYS A 23 -1.21 -5.10 1.87
N SER A 24 -1.48 -5.36 0.59
CA SER A 24 -1.90 -6.68 0.12
C SER A 24 -0.87 -7.77 0.42
N ALA A 25 0.41 -7.53 0.11
CA ALA A 25 1.50 -8.48 0.37
C ALA A 25 1.74 -8.75 1.87
N ALA A 26 1.47 -7.75 2.72
CA ALA A 26 1.58 -7.86 4.16
C ALA A 26 0.34 -8.49 4.82
N SER A 27 -0.72 -8.72 4.04
CA SER A 27 -2.04 -9.15 4.52
C SER A 27 -2.62 -8.21 5.58
N VAL A 28 -2.49 -6.91 5.35
CA VAL A 28 -3.07 -5.85 6.20
C VAL A 28 -4.01 -4.99 5.39
N THR A 29 -5.00 -4.40 6.07
CA THR A 29 -5.86 -3.40 5.43
C THR A 29 -5.11 -2.08 5.28
N ILE A 30 -5.56 -1.24 4.36
CA ILE A 30 -4.99 0.10 4.15
C ILE A 30 -5.23 1.03 5.34
N VAL A 31 -6.23 0.72 6.17
CA VAL A 31 -6.63 1.48 7.36
C VAL A 31 -5.73 1.12 8.53
N ASP A 32 -5.46 -0.17 8.76
CA ASP A 32 -4.52 -0.62 9.78
C ASP A 32 -3.08 -0.23 9.44
N GLY A 33 -2.76 -0.24 8.13
CA GLY A 33 -1.47 0.16 7.59
C GLY A 33 -0.34 -0.85 7.85
N LEU A 34 0.83 -0.59 7.26
CA LEU A 34 1.94 -1.55 7.26
C LEU A 34 2.57 -1.81 8.64
N LYS A 35 2.36 -0.90 9.60
CA LYS A 35 2.84 -1.05 10.97
C LYS A 35 2.17 -2.20 11.71
N SER A 36 0.95 -2.59 11.32
CA SER A 36 0.22 -3.72 11.93
C SER A 36 0.57 -5.07 11.30
N ALA A 37 1.47 -5.09 10.30
CA ALA A 37 1.83 -6.31 9.59
C ALA A 37 2.41 -7.38 10.52
N TYR A 38 2.04 -8.63 10.25
CA TYR A 38 2.57 -9.77 10.99
C TYR A 38 4.10 -9.86 10.85
N HIS A 39 4.79 -10.09 11.96
CA HIS A 39 6.26 -10.08 12.00
C HIS A 39 6.93 -11.17 11.12
N LYS A 40 6.19 -12.20 10.68
CA LYS A 40 6.70 -13.21 9.72
C LYS A 40 6.25 -12.96 8.27
N SER A 41 5.52 -11.89 7.99
CA SER A 41 5.18 -11.51 6.62
C SER A 41 6.47 -11.27 5.83
N LYS A 42 6.55 -11.84 4.63
CA LYS A 42 7.77 -11.89 3.81
C LYS A 42 7.72 -10.86 2.69
N CYS A 43 8.87 -10.27 2.39
CA CYS A 43 9.04 -9.52 1.15
C CYS A 43 8.71 -10.41 -0.07
N PRO A 44 7.85 -9.97 -1.01
CA PRO A 44 7.55 -10.73 -2.22
C PRO A 44 8.77 -10.96 -3.12
N LEU A 45 9.79 -10.11 -3.04
CA LEU A 45 10.99 -10.16 -3.89
C LEU A 45 12.12 -10.98 -3.25
N CYS A 46 12.58 -10.61 -2.05
CA CYS A 46 13.73 -11.27 -1.41
C CYS A 46 13.37 -12.28 -0.31
N ARG A 47 12.07 -12.46 0.00
CA ARG A 47 11.57 -13.38 1.04
C ARG A 47 12.02 -13.10 2.48
N GLN A 48 12.75 -12.01 2.74
CA GLN A 48 13.10 -11.59 4.09
C GLN A 48 11.82 -11.33 4.93
N GLU A 49 11.80 -11.84 6.16
CA GLU A 49 10.69 -11.72 7.11
C GLU A 49 10.70 -10.38 7.84
N GLY A 50 9.53 -9.94 8.31
CA GLY A 50 9.38 -8.78 9.19
C GLY A 50 9.69 -7.44 8.52
N VAL A 51 9.59 -7.37 7.19
CA VAL A 51 10.10 -6.22 6.45
C VAL A 51 9.15 -5.00 6.44
N PHE A 52 7.86 -5.23 6.66
CA PHE A 52 6.79 -4.25 6.46
C PHE A 52 6.60 -3.23 7.60
N PRO A 53 6.74 -3.56 8.91
CA PRO A 53 6.43 -2.60 9.97
C PRO A 53 7.29 -1.33 9.97
N ALA A 54 8.50 -1.42 9.43
CA ALA A 54 9.44 -0.30 9.28
C ALA A 54 9.42 0.30 7.86
N ALA A 55 8.35 0.08 7.11
CA ALA A 55 8.22 0.63 5.76
C ALA A 55 8.10 2.17 5.77
N VAL A 56 8.66 2.81 4.75
CA VAL A 56 8.76 4.27 4.62
C VAL A 56 8.16 4.70 3.28
N HIS A 57 7.27 5.68 3.31
CA HIS A 57 6.77 6.33 2.09
C HIS A 57 7.89 7.18 1.48
N LEU A 58 8.07 7.06 0.17
CA LEU A 58 9.08 7.79 -0.59
C LEU A 58 8.42 9.00 -1.28
N ASP A 59 8.08 10.02 -0.50
CA ASP A 59 7.28 11.16 -0.95
C ASP A 59 7.95 11.95 -2.08
N GLU A 60 9.26 12.17 -2.00
CA GLU A 60 10.02 12.86 -3.05
C GLU A 60 10.02 12.05 -4.36
N LEU A 61 10.15 10.72 -4.27
CA LEU A 61 10.04 9.86 -5.44
C LEU A 61 8.63 9.95 -6.03
N ASN A 62 7.59 9.94 -5.18
CA ASN A 62 6.20 10.08 -5.62
C ASN A 62 5.98 11.39 -6.41
N ILE A 63 6.53 12.50 -5.93
CA ILE A 63 6.49 13.80 -6.61
C ILE A 63 7.20 13.74 -7.96
N LEU A 64 8.42 13.19 -8.00
CA LEU A 64 9.20 13.07 -9.25
C LEU A 64 8.48 12.20 -10.30
N LEU A 65 7.88 11.09 -9.89
CA LEU A 65 7.14 10.20 -10.77
C LEU A 65 5.88 10.87 -11.34
N ARG A 66 5.17 11.64 -10.50
CA ARG A 66 4.03 12.46 -10.94
C ARG A 66 4.41 13.45 -12.05
N HIS A 67 5.56 14.12 -11.92
CA HIS A 67 6.03 15.07 -12.93
C HIS A 67 6.55 14.40 -14.20
N SER A 68 7.07 13.18 -14.10
CA SER A 68 7.67 12.45 -15.23
C SER A 68 6.64 11.88 -16.20
N CYS A 69 5.43 11.54 -15.74
CA CYS A 69 4.39 10.93 -16.58
C CYS A 69 2.97 11.40 -16.18
N PRO A 70 2.63 12.68 -16.41
CA PRO A 70 1.45 13.32 -15.80
C PRO A 70 0.11 12.71 -16.25
N GLU A 71 -0.05 12.34 -17.52
CA GLU A 71 -1.33 11.80 -18.02
C GLU A 71 -1.62 10.42 -17.44
N TYR A 72 -0.61 9.54 -17.43
CA TYR A 72 -0.72 8.22 -16.78
C TYR A 72 -0.95 8.37 -15.27
N TRP A 73 -0.23 9.31 -14.65
CA TRP A 73 -0.33 9.54 -13.21
C TRP A 73 -1.72 10.00 -12.80
N GLU A 74 -2.33 10.90 -13.57
CA GLU A 74 -3.69 11.39 -13.31
C GLU A 74 -4.70 10.23 -13.39
N GLN A 75 -4.64 9.40 -14.43
CA GLN A 75 -5.50 8.21 -14.55
C GLN A 75 -5.31 7.26 -13.36
N ARG A 76 -4.06 7.00 -12.98
CA ARG A 76 -3.76 6.10 -11.86
C ARG A 76 -4.26 6.67 -10.53
N LEU A 77 -4.09 7.97 -10.30
CA LEU A 77 -4.56 8.67 -9.09
C LEU A 77 -6.07 8.52 -8.90
N GLN A 78 -6.86 8.69 -9.97
CA GLN A 78 -8.31 8.50 -9.88
C GLN A 78 -8.67 7.06 -9.53
N SER A 79 -8.05 6.07 -10.18
CA SER A 79 -8.30 4.65 -9.90
C SER A 79 -7.94 4.25 -8.47
N GLU A 80 -6.77 4.68 -7.99
CA GLU A 80 -6.28 4.40 -6.63
C GLU A 80 -7.14 5.07 -5.56
N ARG A 81 -7.65 6.28 -5.84
CA ARG A 81 -8.55 6.98 -4.93
C ARG A 81 -9.86 6.23 -4.77
N VAL A 82 -10.46 5.76 -5.87
CA VAL A 82 -11.70 4.96 -5.84
C VAL A 82 -11.46 3.68 -5.03
N GLU A 83 -10.36 2.98 -5.29
CA GLU A 83 -10.00 1.75 -4.60
C GLU A 83 -9.81 1.97 -3.09
N ARG A 84 -9.10 3.04 -2.69
CA ARG A 84 -8.89 3.36 -1.27
C ARG A 84 -10.20 3.64 -0.54
N VAL A 85 -11.12 4.37 -1.17
CA VAL A 85 -12.43 4.63 -0.57
C VAL A 85 -13.22 3.34 -0.42
N HIS A 86 -13.18 2.46 -1.42
CA HIS A 86 -13.83 1.16 -1.39
C HIS A 86 -13.29 0.28 -0.26
N LEU A 87 -11.97 0.08 -0.19
CA LEU A 87 -11.32 -0.74 0.85
C LEU A 87 -11.54 -0.17 2.26
N ALA A 88 -11.53 1.15 2.42
CA ALA A 88 -11.83 1.78 3.71
C ALA A 88 -13.28 1.54 4.13
N LYS A 89 -14.23 1.59 3.19
CA LYS A 89 -15.63 1.28 3.45
C LYS A 89 -15.78 -0.17 3.91
N GLU A 90 -15.21 -1.14 3.18
CA GLU A 90 -15.28 -2.55 3.54
C GLU A 90 -14.69 -2.83 4.93
N TYR A 91 -13.57 -2.18 5.26
CA TYR A 91 -12.97 -2.25 6.60
C TYR A 91 -13.98 -1.82 7.67
N TRP A 92 -14.58 -0.63 7.53
CA TRP A 92 -15.51 -0.12 8.54
C TRP A 92 -16.80 -0.93 8.62
N GLU A 93 -17.32 -1.43 7.50
CA GLU A 93 -18.49 -2.32 7.49
C GLU A 93 -18.19 -3.63 8.23
N SER A 94 -17.01 -4.22 8.02
CA SER A 94 -16.57 -5.41 8.75
C SER A 94 -16.38 -5.16 10.24
N GLN A 95 -15.79 -4.02 10.62
CA GLN A 95 -15.65 -3.63 12.03
C GLN A 95 -17.01 -3.40 12.71
N CYS A 96 -17.95 -2.75 12.03
CA CYS A 96 -19.32 -2.59 12.51
C CYS A 96 -20.05 -3.93 12.69
N GLY A 97 -19.94 -4.85 11.74
CA GLY A 97 -20.51 -6.20 11.86
C GLY A 97 -19.94 -6.96 13.07
N THR A 98 -18.61 -6.94 13.21
CA THR A 98 -17.91 -7.55 14.35
C THR A 98 -18.37 -6.94 15.68
N PHE A 99 -18.52 -5.61 15.76
CA PHE A 99 -19.01 -4.92 16.96
C PHE A 99 -20.46 -5.28 17.30
N LEU A 100 -21.33 -5.40 16.30
CA LEU A 100 -22.74 -5.74 16.46
C LEU A 100 -22.96 -7.26 16.65
N GLY A 101 -21.93 -8.08 16.48
CA GLY A 101 -22.00 -9.53 16.58
C GLY A 101 -22.78 -10.20 15.44
N ILE A 102 -22.79 -9.57 14.26
CA ILE A 102 -23.45 -10.03 13.02
C ILE A 102 -22.40 -10.54 12.04
#